data_AF-A0A5C3PD07-F1
#
_entry.id   AF-A0A5C3PD07-F1
#
_cell.length_a   1.000
_cell.length_b   1.000
_cell.length_c   1.000
_cell.angle_alpha   90.00
_cell.angle_beta   90.00
_cell.angle_gamma   90.00
#
_symmetry.space_group_name_H-M   'P 1'
#
loop_
_entity.id
_entity.type
_entity.pdbx_description
1 polymer ?
#
loop_
_entity_poly.entity_id
_entity_poly.type
_entity_poly.pdbx_seq_one_letter_code
_entity_poly.pdbx_strand_id
1 'polypeptide(L)'
;AANSYGRVACAVLLSYDYLLTLDKEVELFWNWPSTGATALFMVNRYLVMIIRIASLVGFMPMSDQVRLCAIAAKVALGFTLLQYIPWALFSGLRAFALSRYRSLSMFIFVLSVIPPAINLLLYPLGFTGYHDHIFGCTAIDPLSLALSRKYAN
;
A
#
# COMPACT_ATOMS: atom_id res chain seq x y z
N ALA A 1 1.25 10.41 -18.20
CA ALA A 1 -0.17 10.41 -18.64
C ALA A 1 -0.82 9.02 -18.52
N ALA A 2 -0.40 7.99 -19.28
CA ALA A 2 -1.05 6.66 -19.25
C ALA A 2 -1.13 6.01 -17.86
N ASN A 3 -0.08 6.16 -17.05
CA ASN A 3 -0.04 5.63 -15.68
C ASN A 3 -1.06 6.32 -14.73
N SER A 4 -1.40 7.59 -14.98
CA SER A 4 -2.33 8.37 -14.15
C SER A 4 -3.78 7.94 -14.39
N TYR A 5 -4.17 7.77 -15.66
CA TYR A 5 -5.51 7.24 -16.03
C TYR A 5 -5.70 5.80 -15.54
N GLY A 6 -4.66 4.96 -15.67
CA GLY A 6 -4.69 3.58 -15.16
C GLY A 6 -4.91 3.52 -13.65
N ARG A 7 -4.24 4.38 -12.86
CA ARG A 7 -4.44 4.43 -11.41
C ARG A 7 -5.87 4.79 -11.03
N VAL A 8 -6.46 5.79 -11.69
CA VAL A 8 -7.84 6.21 -11.44
C VAL A 8 -8.83 5.11 -11.85
N ALA A 9 -8.66 4.52 -13.04
CA ALA A 9 -9.50 3.43 -13.52
C ALA A 9 -9.44 2.21 -12.57
N CYS A 10 -8.23 1.81 -12.16
CA CYS A 10 -8.05 0.73 -11.19
C CYS A 10 -8.70 1.05 -9.84
N ALA A 11 -8.58 2.29 -9.35
CA ALA A 11 -9.21 2.70 -8.10
C ALA A 11 -10.75 2.62 -8.20
N VAL A 12 -11.33 3.12 -9.28
CA VAL A 12 -12.79 3.08 -9.51
C VAL A 12 -13.29 1.65 -9.63
N LEU A 13 -12.62 0.81 -10.43
CA LEU A 13 -12.98 -0.61 -10.60
C LEU A 13 -12.90 -1.38 -9.27
N LEU A 14 -11.81 -1.20 -8.51
CA LEU A 14 -11.67 -1.81 -7.18
C LEU A 14 -12.77 -1.36 -6.23
N SER A 15 -13.08 -0.06 -6.22
CA SER A 15 -14.13 0.49 -5.36
C SER A 15 -15.49 -0.13 -5.70
N TYR A 16 -15.79 -0.24 -6.99
CA TYR A 16 -17.03 -0.82 -7.49
C TYR A 16 -17.17 -2.29 -7.13
N ASP A 17 -16.13 -3.11 -7.37
CA ASP A 17 -16.12 -4.54 -7.04
C ASP A 17 -16.26 -4.76 -5.52
N TYR A 18 -15.63 -3.89 -4.72
CA TYR A 18 -15.80 -3.94 -3.28
C TYR A 18 -17.23 -3.63 -2.85
N LEU A 19 -17.84 -2.54 -3.32
CA LEU A 19 -19.23 -2.22 -3.00
C LEU A 19 -20.19 -3.36 -3.36
N LEU A 20 -19.95 -4.04 -4.48
CA LEU A 20 -20.78 -5.15 -4.94
C LEU A 20 -20.64 -6.40 -4.06
N THR A 21 -19.47 -6.61 -3.47
CA THR A 21 -19.18 -7.77 -2.60
C THR A 21 -19.45 -7.52 -1.12
N LEU A 22 -19.68 -6.27 -0.70
CA LEU A 22 -19.93 -5.91 0.71
C LEU A 22 -21.15 -6.65 1.30
N ASP A 23 -22.21 -6.81 0.53
CA ASP A 23 -23.44 -7.47 0.98
C ASP A 23 -23.16 -8.92 1.46
N LYS A 24 -22.41 -9.67 0.64
CA LYS A 24 -21.96 -11.02 0.98
C LYS A 24 -20.96 -11.05 2.12
N GLU A 25 -20.11 -10.04 2.24
CA GLU A 25 -19.14 -9.97 3.34
C GLU A 25 -19.78 -9.74 4.69
N VAL A 26 -20.79 -8.89 4.76
CA VAL A 26 -21.57 -8.66 5.98
C VAL A 26 -22.28 -9.94 6.38
N GLU A 27 -22.86 -10.68 5.43
CA GLU A 27 -23.54 -11.93 5.74
C GLU A 27 -22.57 -13.03 6.22
N LEU A 28 -21.45 -13.21 5.53
CA LEU A 28 -20.51 -14.32 5.74
C LEU A 28 -19.46 -14.06 6.82
N PHE A 29 -18.93 -12.84 6.94
CA PHE A 29 -17.80 -12.55 7.82
C PHE A 29 -18.20 -11.86 9.12
N TRP A 30 -19.29 -11.07 9.17
CA TRP A 30 -19.74 -10.48 10.43
C TRP A 30 -20.49 -11.47 11.33
N ASN A 31 -21.13 -12.49 10.76
CA ASN A 31 -21.85 -13.50 11.54
C ASN A 31 -21.00 -14.70 11.98
N TRP A 32 -19.81 -14.89 11.41
CA TRP A 32 -18.96 -16.06 11.68
C TRP A 32 -17.91 -15.75 12.76
N PRO A 33 -17.52 -16.69 13.64
CA PRO A 33 -16.41 -16.49 14.56
C PRO A 33 -15.15 -15.97 13.84
N SER A 34 -14.69 -14.81 14.30
CA SER A 34 -13.48 -14.13 13.85
C SER A 34 -12.27 -15.06 14.01
N THR A 35 -11.84 -15.69 12.93
CA THR A 35 -10.56 -16.41 12.86
C THR A 35 -9.45 -15.47 12.41
N GLY A 36 -8.19 -15.82 12.69
CA GLY A 36 -7.05 -15.01 12.26
C GLY A 36 -6.99 -14.79 10.74
N ALA A 37 -7.47 -15.74 9.93
CA ALA A 37 -7.57 -15.58 8.47
C ALA A 37 -8.62 -14.55 8.06
N THR A 38 -9.77 -14.50 8.75
CA THR A 38 -10.82 -13.50 8.52
C THR A 38 -10.32 -12.09 8.84
N ALA A 39 -9.62 -11.91 9.96
CA ALA A 39 -9.03 -10.64 10.33
C ALA A 39 -7.98 -10.18 9.31
N LEU A 40 -7.11 -11.09 8.87
CA LEU A 40 -6.08 -10.81 7.86
C LEU A 40 -6.70 -10.37 6.52
N PHE A 41 -7.78 -11.02 6.11
CA PHE A 41 -8.53 -10.68 4.90
C PHE A 41 -9.15 -9.29 5.00
N MET A 42 -9.85 -8.98 6.10
CA MET A 42 -10.46 -7.65 6.31
C MET A 42 -9.40 -6.55 6.31
N VAL A 43 -8.31 -6.72 7.06
CA VAL A 43 -7.23 -5.73 7.14
C VAL A 43 -6.65 -5.46 5.74
N ASN A 44 -6.34 -6.49 4.96
CA ASN A 44 -5.82 -6.31 3.60
C ASN A 44 -6.82 -5.57 2.69
N ARG A 45 -8.11 -5.93 2.74
CA ARG A 45 -9.16 -5.33 1.90
C ARG A 45 -9.36 -3.84 2.19
N TYR A 46 -9.56 -3.48 3.45
CA TYR A 46 -9.83 -2.09 3.83
C TYR A 46 -8.60 -1.19 3.69
N LEU A 47 -7.38 -1.71 3.92
CA LEU A 47 -6.15 -0.95 3.69
C LEU A 47 -6.00 -0.54 2.22
N VAL A 48 -6.24 -1.46 1.27
CA VAL A 48 -6.22 -1.16 -0.17
C VAL A 48 -7.19 -0.03 -0.50
N MET A 49 -8.41 -0.12 0.03
CA MET A 49 -9.48 0.82 -0.26
C MET A 49 -9.10 2.23 0.20
N ILE A 50 -8.60 2.36 1.44
CA ILE A 50 -8.17 3.65 1.99
C ILE A 50 -7.05 4.27 1.13
N ILE A 51 -6.04 3.48 0.75
CA ILE A 51 -4.92 3.97 -0.08
C ILE A 51 -5.42 4.45 -1.45
N ARG A 52 -6.33 3.70 -2.08
CA ARG A 52 -6.87 4.04 -3.41
C ARG A 52 -7.72 5.30 -3.35
N ILE A 53 -8.58 5.45 -2.35
CA ILE A 53 -9.39 6.66 -2.15
C ILE A 53 -8.48 7.87 -1.86
N ALA A 54 -7.51 7.73 -0.95
CA ALA A 54 -6.55 8.79 -0.66
C ALA A 54 -5.77 9.22 -1.92
N SER A 55 -5.44 8.27 -2.79
CA SER A 55 -4.79 8.58 -4.06
C SER A 55 -5.67 9.36 -5.03
N LEU A 56 -6.99 9.15 -5.03
CA LEU A 56 -7.95 9.90 -5.83
C LEU A 56 -8.11 11.34 -5.32
N VAL A 57 -8.17 11.51 -4.00
CA VAL A 57 -8.25 12.83 -3.35
C VAL A 57 -7.00 13.67 -3.66
N GLY A 58 -5.84 13.04 -3.78
CA GLY A 58 -4.58 13.70 -4.14
C GLY A 58 -4.53 14.30 -5.56
N PHE A 59 -5.50 14.00 -6.44
CA PHE A 59 -5.63 14.63 -7.76
C PHE A 59 -6.54 15.86 -7.76
N MET A 60 -7.24 16.16 -6.66
CA MET A 60 -8.13 17.31 -6.58
C MET A 60 -7.34 18.61 -6.38
N PRO A 61 -7.62 19.68 -7.14
CA PRO A 61 -6.97 20.96 -6.97
C PRO A 61 -7.41 21.60 -5.65
N MET A 62 -6.51 21.62 -4.66
CA MET A 62 -6.74 22.22 -3.33
C MET A 62 -5.75 23.36 -3.10
N SER A 63 -6.19 24.43 -2.43
CA SER A 63 -5.40 25.66 -2.23
C SER A 63 -4.09 25.46 -1.44
N ASP A 64 -3.98 24.39 -0.65
CA ASP A 64 -2.81 24.02 0.17
C ASP A 64 -2.07 22.78 -0.39
N GLN A 65 -1.97 22.72 -1.71
CA GLN A 65 -1.55 21.53 -2.45
C GLN A 65 -0.24 20.94 -1.95
N VAL A 66 0.81 21.74 -1.71
CA VAL A 66 2.15 21.26 -1.33
C VAL A 66 2.16 20.58 0.05
N ARG A 67 1.50 21.17 1.05
CA ARG A 67 1.53 20.65 2.43
C ARG A 67 0.64 19.41 2.58
N LEU A 68 -0.55 19.45 2.02
CA LEU A 68 -1.44 18.29 1.95
C LEU A 68 -0.78 17.14 1.18
N CYS A 69 -0.05 17.46 0.11
CA CYS A 69 0.69 16.49 -0.68
C CYS A 69 1.81 15.79 0.09
N ALA A 70 2.60 16.55 0.84
CA ALA A 70 3.66 15.99 1.69
C ALA A 70 3.10 15.05 2.76
N ILE A 71 1.98 15.42 3.39
CA ILE A 71 1.31 14.58 4.39
C ILE A 71 0.70 13.34 3.72
N ALA A 72 -0.05 13.52 2.64
CA ALA A 72 -0.70 12.43 1.92
C ALA A 72 0.30 11.43 1.34
N ALA A 73 1.42 11.89 0.79
CA ALA A 73 2.49 11.03 0.29
C ALA A 73 3.13 10.19 1.41
N LYS A 74 3.42 10.81 2.57
CA LYS A 74 3.94 10.10 3.75
C LYS A 74 2.95 9.06 4.28
N VAL A 75 1.68 9.44 4.39
CA VAL A 75 0.60 8.60 4.89
C VAL A 75 0.36 7.43 3.93
N ALA A 76 0.27 7.70 2.62
CA ALA A 76 0.13 6.68 1.59
C ALA A 76 1.29 5.69 1.62
N LEU A 77 2.54 6.17 1.73
CA LEU A 77 3.71 5.31 1.88
C LEU A 77 3.59 4.42 3.13
N GLY A 78 3.23 4.99 4.28
CA GLY A 78 3.03 4.23 5.52
C GLY A 78 1.97 3.13 5.37
N PHE A 79 0.83 3.44 4.76
CA PHE A 79 -0.22 2.45 4.50
C PHE A 79 0.20 1.39 3.46
N THR A 80 0.97 1.76 2.44
CA THR A 80 1.53 0.75 1.50
C THR A 80 2.48 -0.21 2.20
N LEU A 81 3.33 0.28 3.11
CA LEU A 81 4.20 -0.57 3.94
C LEU A 81 3.39 -1.49 4.85
N LEU A 82 2.30 -0.98 5.42
CA LEU A 82 1.39 -1.78 6.25
C LEU A 82 0.71 -2.89 5.44
N GLN A 83 0.40 -2.64 4.17
CA GLN A 83 -0.19 -3.61 3.25
C GLN A 83 0.75 -4.77 2.90
N TYR A 84 2.07 -4.56 2.91
CA TYR A 84 3.02 -5.65 2.70
C TYR A 84 2.97 -6.71 3.81
N ILE A 85 2.52 -6.36 5.03
CA ILE A 85 2.43 -7.31 6.14
C ILE A 85 1.42 -8.44 5.84
N PRO A 86 0.16 -8.15 5.47
CA PRO A 86 -0.77 -9.18 5.00
C PRO A 86 -0.22 -10.01 3.85
N TRP A 87 0.45 -9.38 2.86
CA TRP A 87 1.00 -10.11 1.71
C TRP A 87 2.11 -11.09 2.10
N ALA A 88 3.03 -10.66 2.96
CA ALA A 88 4.08 -11.51 3.48
C ALA A 88 3.49 -12.68 4.30
N LEU A 89 2.49 -12.40 5.14
CA LEU A 89 1.78 -13.42 5.92
C LEU A 89 1.10 -14.44 5.00
N PHE A 90 0.34 -14.00 3.98
CA PHE A 90 -0.28 -14.89 3.01
C PHE A 90 0.75 -15.74 2.25
N SER A 91 1.87 -15.17 1.85
CA SER A 91 2.96 -15.89 1.19
C SER A 91 3.54 -17.00 2.08
N GLY A 92 3.84 -16.67 3.35
CA GLY A 92 4.35 -17.62 4.33
C GLY A 92 3.35 -18.73 4.67
N LEU A 93 2.07 -18.38 4.92
CA LEU A 93 0.98 -19.32 5.20
C LEU A 93 0.76 -20.28 4.02
N ARG A 94 0.75 -19.77 2.79
CA ARG A 94 0.62 -20.57 1.58
C ARG A 94 1.79 -21.56 1.44
N ALA A 95 3.02 -21.10 1.66
CA ALA A 95 4.19 -21.97 1.65
C ALA A 95 4.13 -23.05 2.75
N PHE A 96 3.64 -22.70 3.95
CA PHE A 96 3.46 -23.67 5.04
C PHE A 96 2.44 -24.75 4.67
N ALA A 97 1.32 -24.35 4.06
CA ALA A 97 0.28 -25.28 3.64
C ALA A 97 0.74 -26.23 2.52
N LEU A 98 1.50 -25.74 1.54
CA LEU A 98 1.98 -26.51 0.39
C LEU A 98 3.17 -27.41 0.73
N SER A 99 4.16 -26.87 1.43
CA SER A 99 5.43 -27.56 1.64
C SER A 99 5.43 -28.42 2.91
N ARG A 100 4.53 -28.17 3.87
CA ARG A 100 4.46 -28.82 5.20
C ARG A 100 5.73 -28.68 6.08
N TYR A 101 6.84 -28.22 5.50
CA TYR A 101 8.10 -27.87 6.15
C TYR A 101 8.06 -26.42 6.67
N ARG A 102 8.19 -26.26 8.00
CA ARG A 102 8.19 -24.95 8.67
C ARG A 102 9.36 -24.06 8.24
N SER A 103 10.52 -24.64 8.00
CA SER A 103 11.74 -23.88 7.65
C SER A 103 11.62 -23.15 6.32
N LEU A 104 10.99 -23.77 5.32
CA LEU A 104 10.80 -23.18 4.00
C LEU A 104 9.79 -22.02 4.05
N SER A 105 8.71 -22.18 4.81
CA SER A 105 7.73 -21.11 5.06
C SER A 105 8.37 -19.90 5.78
N MET A 106 9.18 -20.15 6.82
CA MET A 106 9.93 -19.08 7.49
C MET A 106 10.88 -18.36 6.54
N PHE A 107 11.60 -19.09 5.69
CA PHE A 107 12.50 -18.50 4.71
C PHE A 107 11.76 -17.56 3.75
N ILE A 108 10.63 -17.99 3.21
CA ILE A 108 9.79 -17.18 2.31
C ILE A 108 9.22 -15.95 3.02
N PHE A 109 8.78 -16.11 4.27
CA PHE A 109 8.27 -15.00 5.06
C PHE A 109 9.36 -13.96 5.32
N VAL A 110 10.54 -14.38 5.77
CA VAL A 110 11.69 -13.49 5.98
C VAL A 110 12.06 -12.77 4.68
N LEU A 111 12.18 -13.51 3.57
CA LEU A 111 12.52 -12.92 2.28
C LEU A 111 11.50 -11.87 1.83
N SER A 112 10.21 -12.09 2.10
CA SER A 112 9.13 -11.16 1.75
C SER A 112 9.08 -9.92 2.66
N VAL A 113 9.58 -10.02 3.90
CA VAL A 113 9.59 -8.92 4.88
C VAL A 113 10.82 -7.99 4.73
N ILE A 114 11.91 -8.47 4.15
CA ILE A 114 13.14 -7.66 3.97
C ILE A 114 12.86 -6.33 3.24
N PRO A 115 12.20 -6.29 2.07
CA PRO A 115 11.95 -5.04 1.37
C PRO A 115 11.14 -4.00 2.18
N PRO A 116 9.97 -4.33 2.77
CA PRO A 116 9.22 -3.35 3.56
C PRO A 116 9.96 -2.93 4.84
N ALA A 117 10.75 -3.83 5.46
CA ALA A 117 11.55 -3.49 6.63
C ALA A 117 12.62 -2.41 6.32
N ILE A 118 13.31 -2.54 5.18
CA ILE A 118 14.27 -1.53 4.72
C ILE A 118 13.56 -0.19 4.47
N ASN A 119 12.42 -0.22 3.79
CA ASN A 119 11.65 1.00 3.52
C ASN A 119 11.14 1.67 4.81
N LEU A 120 10.76 0.89 5.83
CA LEU A 120 10.36 1.41 7.14
C LEU A 120 11.53 2.03 7.90
N LEU A 121 12.72 1.44 7.82
CA LEU A 121 13.95 1.99 8.41
C LEU A 121 14.38 3.30 7.75
N LEU A 122 14.15 3.43 6.45
CA LEU A 122 14.44 4.66 5.70
C LEU A 122 13.36 5.73 5.91
N TYR A 123 12.14 5.34 6.32
CA TYR A 123 10.99 6.24 6.51
C TYR A 123 11.27 7.53 7.32
N PRO A 124 12.05 7.49 8.43
CA PRO A 124 12.34 8.69 9.22
C PRO A 124 13.32 9.66 8.54
N LEU A 125 14.08 9.22 7.52
CA LEU A 125 15.14 9.99 6.87
C LEU A 125 14.64 11.12 5.95
N GLY A 126 13.35 11.47 6.03
CA GLY A 126 12.82 12.67 5.39
C GLY A 126 12.30 12.45 3.98
N PHE A 127 11.47 11.42 3.77
CA PHE A 127 10.64 11.34 2.56
C PHE A 127 9.85 12.65 2.41
N THR A 128 9.96 13.28 1.25
CA THR A 128 9.21 14.49 0.91
C THR A 128 8.19 14.18 -0.17
N GLY A 129 7.05 14.85 -0.12
CA GLY A 129 6.07 14.79 -1.20
C GLY A 129 6.27 15.97 -2.14
N TYR A 130 6.27 15.73 -3.44
CA TYR A 130 6.22 16.78 -4.45
C TYR A 130 4.96 16.62 -5.30
N HIS A 131 4.39 17.76 -5.70
CA HIS A 131 3.20 17.78 -6.52
C HIS A 131 3.59 17.87 -7.99
N ASP A 132 3.44 16.77 -8.73
CA ASP A 132 3.63 16.74 -10.18
C ASP A 132 2.30 17.00 -10.89
N HIS A 133 2.31 17.87 -11.90
CA HIS A 133 1.12 18.23 -12.68
C HIS A 133 0.54 17.03 -13.46
N ILE A 134 1.35 16.01 -13.76
CA ILE A 134 0.95 14.83 -14.54
C ILE A 134 0.61 13.64 -13.65
N PHE A 135 1.32 13.47 -12.53
CA PHE A 135 1.23 12.28 -11.67
C PHE A 135 0.54 12.52 -10.33
N GLY A 136 0.18 13.78 -10.04
CA GLY A 136 -0.36 14.21 -8.76
C GLY A 136 0.71 14.15 -7.67
N CYS A 137 0.29 13.85 -6.44
CA CYS A 137 1.20 13.69 -5.32
C CYS A 137 2.06 12.43 -5.40
N THR A 138 3.37 12.62 -5.45
CA THR A 138 4.36 11.53 -5.43
C THR A 138 5.32 11.71 -4.25
N ALA A 139 5.76 10.59 -3.67
CA ALA A 139 6.81 10.58 -2.66
C ALA A 139 8.18 10.54 -3.35
N ILE A 140 9.15 11.28 -2.81
CA ILE A 140 10.54 11.29 -3.28
C ILE A 140 11.43 10.74 -2.18
N ASP A 141 12.24 9.75 -2.55
CA ASP A 141 13.21 9.14 -1.65
C ASP A 141 14.43 10.07 -1.44
N PRO A 142 14.96 10.20 -0.22
CA PRO A 142 16.14 11.03 0.03
C PRO A 142 17.39 10.54 -0.74
N LEU A 143 17.47 9.23 -1.03
CA LEU A 143 18.53 8.64 -1.83
C LEU A 143 18.45 9.08 -3.31
N SER A 144 17.24 9.14 -3.87
CA SER A 144 16.99 9.65 -5.23
C SER A 144 17.44 11.11 -5.35
N LEU A 145 17.11 11.95 -4.35
CA LEU A 145 17.55 13.34 -4.30
C LEU A 145 19.08 13.47 -4.20
N ALA A 146 19.71 12.63 -3.37
CA ALA A 146 21.16 12.63 -3.22
C ALA A 146 21.88 12.21 -4.50
N LEU A 147 21.37 11.18 -5.19
CA LEU A 147 21.86 10.77 -6.51
C LEU A 147 21.66 11.88 -7.54
N SER A 148 20.44 12.42 -7.65
CA SER A 148 20.15 13.48 -8.62
C SER A 148 21.05 14.70 -8.42
N ARG A 149 21.34 15.08 -7.18
CA ARG A 149 22.27 16.18 -6.87
C ARG A 149 23.73 15.83 -7.23
N LYS A 150 24.13 14.57 -7.07
CA LYS A 150 25.49 14.09 -7.39
C LYS A 150 25.76 14.04 -8.90
N TYR A 151 24.75 13.74 -9.72
CA TYR A 151 24.87 13.67 -11.19
C TYR A 151 24.47 14.99 -11.90
N ALA A 152 23.95 15.98 -11.17
CA ALA A 152 23.64 17.30 -11.69
C ALA A 152 24.83 18.28 -11.64
N ASN A 153 25.94 17.89 -10.99
CA ASN A 153 27.24 18.57 -11.04
C ASN A 153 28.22 17.75 -11.89
#